data_AF-A0A7R9Z6S4-F1
#
_entry.id   AF-A0A7R9Z6S4-F1
#
_cell.length_a   1.000
_cell.length_b   1.000
_cell.length_c   1.000
_cell.angle_alpha   90.00
_cell.angle_beta   90.00
_cell.angle_gamma   90.00
#
_symmetry.space_group_name_H-M   'P 1'
#
loop_
_entity.id
_entity.type
_entity.pdbx_description
1 polymer ?
#
loop_
_entity_poly.entity_id
_entity_poly.type
_entity_poly.pdbx_seq_one_letter_code
_entity_poly.pdbx_strand_id
1 'polypeptide(L)'
;AAVAEVSLQLQSVLPSLASDLITAFSSDVHNATVRLSAHASTVQEYVDKVEFLAQVKASEKSMDEQYAEIEELYRLLDETGLPVKDIDRAAFGMLGPSYDALRTAAEDVEQAHDESVNKYSVELEAAIEEAASEVKSVRSAAQHKMVLSEESERE
;
A
#
# COMPACT_ATOMS: atom_id res chain seq x y z
N ALA A 1 -3.47 -30.86 39.80
CA ALA A 1 -3.66 -29.44 40.14
C ALA A 1 -3.00 -28.55 39.10
N ALA A 2 -1.66 -28.54 38.98
CA ALA A 2 -0.93 -27.69 38.03
C ALA A 2 -1.36 -27.83 36.55
N VAL A 3 -1.62 -29.05 36.05
CA VAL A 3 -2.03 -29.28 34.65
C VAL A 3 -3.41 -28.70 34.34
N ALA A 4 -4.34 -28.73 35.31
CA ALA A 4 -5.68 -28.17 35.16
C ALA A 4 -5.67 -26.63 35.22
N GLU A 5 -4.76 -26.06 36.00
CA GLU A 5 -4.55 -24.62 36.13
C GLU A 5 -3.91 -24.03 34.87
N VAL A 6 -2.95 -24.75 34.27
CA VAL A 6 -2.34 -24.41 32.98
C VAL A 6 -3.35 -24.50 31.84
N SER A 7 -4.21 -25.54 31.81
CA SER A 7 -5.29 -25.61 30.82
C SER A 7 -6.29 -24.46 30.92
N LEU A 8 -6.65 -24.03 32.13
CA LEU A 8 -7.56 -22.88 32.33
C LEU A 8 -6.94 -21.55 31.90
N GLN A 9 -5.64 -21.34 32.16
CA GLN A 9 -4.92 -20.15 31.70
C GLN A 9 -4.76 -20.14 30.18
N LEU A 10 -4.49 -21.29 29.57
CA LEU A 10 -4.41 -21.41 28.11
C LEU A 10 -5.77 -21.11 27.45
N GLN A 11 -6.86 -21.59 28.05
CA GLN A 11 -8.23 -21.35 27.58
C GLN A 11 -8.67 -19.88 27.66
N SER A 12 -8.11 -19.08 28.57
CA SER A 12 -8.42 -17.64 28.65
C SER A 12 -7.55 -16.78 27.75
N VAL A 13 -6.30 -17.21 27.49
CA VAL A 13 -5.32 -16.46 26.69
C VAL A 13 -5.44 -16.75 25.19
N LEU A 14 -5.87 -17.96 24.79
CA LEU A 14 -6.03 -18.31 23.39
C LEU A 14 -7.05 -17.43 22.64
N PRO A 15 -8.26 -17.16 23.17
CA PRO A 15 -9.22 -16.29 22.50
C PRO A 15 -8.75 -14.82 22.40
N SER A 16 -8.03 -14.31 23.41
CA SER A 16 -7.47 -12.95 23.34
C SER A 16 -6.35 -12.86 22.30
N LEU A 17 -5.46 -13.86 22.27
CA LEU A 17 -4.39 -13.93 21.28
C LEU A 17 -4.97 -14.02 19.85
N ALA A 18 -6.00 -14.84 19.63
CA ALA A 18 -6.67 -14.94 18.34
C ALA A 18 -7.29 -13.61 17.90
N SER A 19 -7.96 -12.90 18.81
CA SER A 19 -8.55 -11.58 18.55
C SER A 19 -7.49 -10.53 18.20
N ASP A 20 -6.37 -10.50 18.92
CA ASP A 20 -5.27 -9.57 18.64
C ASP A 20 -4.61 -9.87 17.28
N LEU A 21 -4.34 -11.15 17.01
CA LEU A 21 -3.64 -11.60 15.81
C LEU A 21 -4.51 -11.37 14.56
N ILE A 22 -5.81 -11.64 14.65
CA ILE A 22 -6.71 -11.38 13.52
C ILE A 22 -6.94 -9.90 13.27
N THR A 23 -7.01 -9.09 14.33
CA THR A 23 -7.19 -7.64 14.20
C THR A 23 -5.95 -7.02 13.56
N ALA A 24 -4.75 -7.42 14.01
CA ALA A 24 -3.49 -6.98 13.44
C ALA A 24 -3.37 -7.37 11.97
N PHE A 25 -3.55 -8.66 11.65
CA PHE A 25 -3.39 -9.15 10.28
C PHE A 25 -4.46 -8.57 9.33
N SER A 26 -5.72 -8.47 9.77
CA SER A 26 -6.78 -7.84 8.96
C SER A 26 -6.50 -6.36 8.69
N SER A 27 -5.97 -5.65 9.69
CA SER A 27 -5.56 -4.25 9.54
C SER A 27 -4.41 -4.12 8.53
N ASP A 28 -3.42 -4.99 8.61
CA ASP A 28 -2.26 -4.98 7.70
C ASP A 28 -2.67 -5.26 6.25
N VAL A 29 -3.48 -6.30 6.04
CA VAL A 29 -4.06 -6.62 4.72
C VAL A 29 -4.88 -5.45 4.19
N HIS A 30 -5.77 -4.88 5.00
CA HIS A 30 -6.59 -3.75 4.58
C HIS A 30 -5.76 -2.53 4.20
N ASN A 31 -4.78 -2.16 5.02
CA ASN A 31 -3.90 -1.02 4.75
C ASN A 31 -3.08 -1.22 3.49
N ALA A 32 -2.54 -2.43 3.28
CA ALA A 32 -1.81 -2.78 2.07
C ALA A 32 -2.72 -2.69 0.83
N THR A 33 -3.94 -3.21 0.90
CA THR A 33 -4.93 -3.13 -0.20
C THR A 33 -5.30 -1.69 -0.51
N VAL A 34 -5.57 -0.85 0.50
CA VAL A 34 -5.90 0.56 0.29
C VAL A 34 -4.73 1.29 -0.38
N ARG A 35 -3.49 1.02 0.06
CA ARG A 35 -2.29 1.64 -0.51
C ARG A 35 -2.03 1.20 -1.95
N LEU A 36 -2.25 -0.08 -2.29
CA LEU A 36 -2.14 -0.59 -3.66
C LEU A 36 -3.31 -0.18 -4.56
N SER A 37 -4.49 0.08 -4.00
CA SER A 37 -5.65 0.57 -4.77
C SER A 37 -5.68 2.08 -4.90
N ALA A 38 -4.85 2.81 -4.16
CA ALA A 38 -4.79 4.27 -4.22
C ALA A 38 -4.37 4.77 -5.61
N HIS A 39 -5.03 5.83 -6.08
CA HIS A 39 -4.68 6.47 -7.35
C HIS A 39 -3.38 7.28 -7.20
N ALA A 40 -2.39 7.01 -8.06
CA ALA A 40 -1.17 7.80 -8.13
C ALA A 40 -1.35 8.95 -9.13
N SER A 41 -1.35 10.18 -8.63
CA SER A 41 -1.52 11.39 -9.45
C SER A 41 -0.19 11.93 -9.96
N THR A 42 0.92 11.54 -9.33
CA THR A 42 2.28 11.95 -9.72
C THR A 42 3.18 10.75 -10.01
N VAL A 43 4.24 10.97 -10.80
CA VAL A 43 5.26 9.94 -11.07
C VAL A 43 5.89 9.45 -9.78
N GLN A 44 6.16 10.34 -8.82
CA GLN A 44 6.75 9.96 -7.53
C GLN A 44 5.83 9.03 -6.74
N GLU A 45 4.54 9.36 -6.62
CA GLU A 45 3.55 8.50 -5.96
C GLU A 45 3.43 7.13 -6.65
N TYR A 46 3.56 7.10 -7.97
CA TYR A 46 3.54 5.85 -8.72
C TYR A 46 4.79 4.99 -8.45
N VAL A 47 5.98 5.61 -8.42
CA VAL A 47 7.23 4.92 -8.06
C VAL A 47 7.15 4.35 -6.64
N ASP A 48 6.70 5.15 -5.68
CA ASP A 48 6.52 4.73 -4.28
C ASP A 48 5.52 3.56 -4.17
N LYS A 49 4.49 3.54 -5.04
CA LYS A 49 3.50 2.47 -5.13
C LYS A 49 4.08 1.18 -5.71
N VAL A 50 4.92 1.27 -6.75
CA VAL A 50 5.63 0.12 -7.33
C VAL A 50 6.67 -0.45 -6.37
N GLU A 51 7.38 0.40 -5.62
CA GLU A 51 8.28 -0.05 -4.56
C GLU A 51 7.52 -0.79 -3.46
N PHE A 52 6.36 -0.27 -3.05
CA PHE A 52 5.51 -0.93 -2.08
C PHE A 52 4.97 -2.28 -2.58
N LEU A 53 4.59 -2.37 -3.85
CA LEU A 53 4.20 -3.64 -4.47
C LEU A 53 5.31 -4.70 -4.36
N ALA A 54 6.56 -4.32 -4.60
CA ALA A 54 7.69 -5.23 -4.45
C ALA A 54 7.87 -5.71 -3.00
N GLN A 55 7.63 -4.83 -2.02
CA GLN A 55 7.64 -5.20 -0.60
C GLN A 55 6.51 -6.19 -0.26
N VAL A 56 5.28 -5.93 -0.73
CA VAL A 56 4.12 -6.80 -0.50
C VAL A 56 4.37 -8.19 -1.08
N LYS A 57 4.92 -8.29 -2.30
CA LYS A 57 5.30 -9.57 -2.91
C LYS A 57 6.39 -10.31 -2.14
N ALA A 58 7.38 -9.58 -1.62
CA ALA A 58 8.42 -10.19 -0.80
C ALA A 58 7.85 -10.73 0.53
N SER A 59 6.82 -10.08 1.07
CA SER A 59 6.12 -10.53 2.28
C SER A 59 5.00 -11.56 2.03
N GLU A 60 4.59 -11.81 0.79
CA GLU A 60 3.45 -12.70 0.45
C GLU A 60 3.58 -14.07 1.12
N LYS A 61 4.77 -14.68 1.05
CA LYS A 61 5.03 -15.96 1.71
C LYS A 61 4.85 -15.88 3.24
N SER A 62 5.31 -14.80 3.87
CA SER A 62 5.14 -14.60 5.31
C SER A 62 3.68 -14.35 5.67
N MET A 63 2.91 -13.70 4.79
CA MET A 63 1.48 -13.46 5.00
C MET A 63 0.67 -14.75 4.84
N ASP A 64 1.05 -15.62 3.89
CA ASP A 64 0.47 -16.95 3.73
C ASP A 64 0.71 -17.82 4.99
N GLU A 65 1.92 -17.77 5.55
CA GLU A 65 2.27 -18.48 6.79
C GLU A 65 1.43 -17.96 7.98
N GLN A 66 1.28 -16.64 8.13
CA GLN A 66 0.44 -16.04 9.17
C GLN A 66 -1.05 -16.37 9.00
N TYR A 67 -1.54 -16.35 7.75
CA TYR A 67 -2.92 -16.74 7.45
C TYR A 67 -3.18 -18.20 7.84
N ALA A 68 -2.26 -19.11 7.52
CA ALA A 68 -2.35 -20.52 7.92
C ALA A 68 -2.31 -20.70 9.45
N GLU A 69 -1.49 -19.92 10.16
CA GLU A 69 -1.45 -19.92 11.63
C GLU A 69 -2.79 -19.47 12.25
N ILE A 70 -3.41 -18.42 11.69
CA ILE A 70 -4.75 -17.96 12.11
C ILE A 70 -5.80 -19.06 11.87
N GLU A 71 -5.78 -19.72 10.71
CA GLU A 71 -6.70 -20.82 10.42
C GLU A 71 -6.54 -21.99 11.40
N GLU A 72 -5.31 -22.37 11.73
CA GLU A 72 -5.04 -23.42 12.69
C GLU A 72 -5.47 -23.02 14.11
N LEU A 73 -5.25 -21.77 14.50
CA LEU A 73 -5.68 -21.23 15.79
C LEU A 73 -7.20 -21.24 15.93
N TYR A 74 -7.94 -20.80 14.91
CA TYR A 74 -9.40 -20.82 14.92
C TYR A 74 -9.97 -22.25 14.88
N ARG A 75 -9.31 -23.17 14.17
CA ARG A 75 -9.65 -24.61 14.22
C ARG A 75 -9.51 -25.16 15.64
N LEU A 76 -8.42 -24.84 16.33
CA LEU A 76 -8.18 -25.28 17.70
C LEU A 76 -9.18 -24.68 18.69
N LEU A 77 -9.58 -23.42 18.50
CA LEU A 77 -10.65 -22.79 19.28
C LEU A 77 -12.00 -23.51 19.11
N ASP A 78 -12.33 -23.92 17.89
CA ASP A 78 -13.54 -24.69 17.59
C ASP A 78 -13.49 -26.11 18.21
N GLU A 79 -12.36 -26.81 18.09
CA GLU A 79 -12.15 -28.15 18.67
C GLU A 79 -12.22 -28.15 20.21
N THR A 80 -11.76 -27.08 20.85
CA THR A 80 -11.77 -26.92 22.31
C THR A 80 -13.09 -26.38 22.85
N GLY A 81 -14.02 -25.96 21.98
CA GLY A 81 -15.32 -25.40 22.34
C GLY A 81 -15.23 -24.05 23.05
N LEU A 82 -14.14 -23.29 22.83
CA LEU A 82 -13.95 -22.00 23.46
C LEU A 82 -14.78 -20.92 22.75
N PRO A 83 -15.53 -20.09 23.51
CA PRO A 83 -16.33 -19.04 22.91
C PRO A 83 -15.44 -17.93 22.35
N VAL A 84 -15.55 -17.70 21.04
CA VAL A 84 -14.95 -16.58 20.32
C VAL A 84 -16.02 -15.51 20.14
N LYS A 85 -15.66 -14.23 20.21
CA LYS A 85 -16.63 -13.14 19.99
C LYS A 85 -17.11 -13.15 18.54
N ASP A 86 -18.38 -12.82 18.32
CA ASP A 86 -18.97 -12.80 16.98
C ASP A 86 -18.23 -11.85 16.02
N ILE A 87 -17.69 -10.75 16.55
CA ILE A 87 -16.90 -9.78 15.76
C ILE A 87 -15.59 -10.41 15.23
N ASP A 88 -14.92 -11.23 16.05
CA ASP A 88 -13.67 -11.88 15.69
C ASP A 88 -13.93 -13.03 14.69
N ARG A 89 -15.07 -13.71 14.78
CA ARG A 89 -15.50 -14.70 13.78
C ARG A 89 -15.87 -14.05 12.45
N ALA A 90 -16.52 -12.88 12.49
CA ALA A 90 -16.83 -12.13 11.29
C ALA A 90 -15.53 -11.65 10.59
N ALA A 91 -14.56 -11.15 11.37
CA ALA A 91 -13.24 -10.77 10.85
C ALA A 91 -12.54 -11.96 10.18
N PHE A 92 -12.59 -13.16 10.79
CA PHE A 92 -12.05 -14.39 10.20
C PHE A 92 -12.72 -14.76 8.88
N GLY A 93 -14.06 -14.71 8.81
CA GLY A 93 -14.77 -14.95 7.56
C GLY A 93 -14.45 -13.93 6.46
N MET A 94 -14.09 -12.71 6.83
CA MET A 94 -13.70 -11.64 5.91
C MET A 94 -12.23 -11.69 5.49
N LEU A 95 -11.40 -12.50 6.15
CA LEU A 95 -9.96 -12.49 5.96
C LEU A 95 -9.54 -13.02 4.60
N GLY A 96 -10.09 -14.17 4.18
CA GLY A 96 -9.88 -14.72 2.84
C GLY A 96 -10.24 -13.73 1.72
N PRO A 97 -11.48 -13.20 1.68
CA PRO A 97 -11.86 -12.18 0.70
C PRO A 97 -10.98 -10.92 0.72
N SER A 98 -10.52 -10.48 1.90
CA SER A 98 -9.65 -9.31 2.03
C SER A 98 -8.25 -9.57 1.47
N TYR A 99 -7.74 -10.80 1.64
CA TYR A 99 -6.45 -11.22 1.12
C TYR A 99 -6.49 -11.44 -0.40
N ASP A 100 -7.59 -12.01 -0.93
CA ASP A 100 -7.82 -12.08 -2.38
C ASP A 100 -7.90 -10.68 -3.01
N ALA A 101 -8.52 -9.71 -2.33
CA ALA A 101 -8.56 -8.33 -2.77
C ALA A 101 -7.17 -7.68 -2.78
N LEU A 102 -6.30 -8.01 -1.82
CA LEU A 102 -4.89 -7.56 -1.83
C LEU A 102 -4.15 -8.11 -3.04
N ARG A 103 -4.31 -9.40 -3.34
CA ARG A 103 -3.67 -10.06 -4.49
C ARG A 103 -4.14 -9.46 -5.81
N THR A 104 -5.45 -9.23 -5.93
CA THR A 104 -6.04 -8.58 -7.11
C THR A 104 -5.48 -7.16 -7.28
N ALA A 105 -5.43 -6.37 -6.20
CA ALA A 105 -4.87 -5.02 -6.25
C ALA A 105 -3.37 -5.02 -6.64
N ALA A 106 -2.61 -6.03 -6.21
CA ALA A 106 -1.21 -6.20 -6.62
C ALA A 106 -1.09 -6.51 -8.13
N GLU A 107 -1.90 -7.46 -8.63
CA GLU A 107 -1.95 -7.82 -10.04
C GLU A 107 -2.37 -6.64 -10.93
N ASP A 108 -3.36 -5.84 -10.50
CA ASP A 108 -3.82 -4.67 -11.24
C ASP A 108 -2.70 -3.63 -11.42
N VAL A 109 -1.89 -3.40 -10.39
CA VAL A 109 -0.75 -2.47 -10.44
C VAL A 109 0.33 -2.97 -11.40
N GLU A 110 0.55 -4.29 -11.48
CA GLU A 110 1.48 -4.87 -12.44
C GLU A 110 0.99 -4.78 -13.87
N GLN A 111 -0.29 -5.08 -14.10
CA GLN A 111 -0.86 -5.01 -15.44
C GLN A 111 -0.88 -3.57 -15.96
N ALA A 112 -1.16 -2.62 -15.07
CA ALA A 112 -1.13 -1.20 -15.39
C ALA A 112 0.29 -0.62 -15.50
N HIS A 113 1.34 -1.40 -15.25
CA HIS A 113 2.72 -0.90 -15.20
C HIS A 113 3.17 -0.30 -16.52
N ASP A 114 3.07 -1.07 -17.60
CA ASP A 114 3.57 -0.64 -18.90
C ASP A 114 2.76 0.55 -19.44
N GLU A 115 1.45 0.59 -19.17
CA GLU A 115 0.59 1.73 -19.51
C GLU A 115 0.98 2.99 -18.71
N SER A 116 1.20 2.84 -17.40
CA SER A 116 1.57 3.95 -16.52
C SER A 116 2.93 4.53 -16.89
N VAL A 117 3.92 3.67 -17.16
CA VAL A 117 5.26 4.09 -17.59
C VAL A 117 5.21 4.88 -18.89
N ASN A 118 4.45 4.40 -19.88
CA ASN A 118 4.28 5.11 -21.15
C ASN A 118 3.62 6.48 -20.94
N LYS A 119 2.53 6.53 -20.16
CA LYS A 119 1.83 7.78 -19.85
C LYS A 119 2.76 8.80 -19.18
N TYR A 120 3.47 8.39 -18.13
CA TYR A 120 4.36 9.30 -17.40
C TYR A 120 5.58 9.73 -18.23
N SER A 121 6.07 8.88 -19.13
CA SER A 121 7.15 9.25 -20.05
C SER A 121 6.71 10.38 -21.00
N VAL A 122 5.50 10.27 -21.56
CA VAL A 122 4.93 11.31 -22.43
C VAL A 122 4.69 12.62 -21.65
N GLU A 123 4.14 12.53 -20.43
CA GLU A 123 3.92 13.69 -19.57
C GLU A 123 5.25 14.39 -19.20
N LEU A 124 6.31 13.63 -18.93
CA LEU A 124 7.63 14.17 -18.64
C LEU A 124 8.26 14.85 -19.85
N GLU A 125 8.17 14.26 -21.04
CA GLU A 125 8.67 14.89 -22.28
C GLU A 125 7.96 16.22 -22.56
N ALA A 126 6.64 16.26 -22.39
CA ALA A 126 5.86 17.49 -22.53
C ALA A 126 6.27 18.56 -21.50
N ALA A 127 6.45 18.18 -20.24
CA ALA A 127 6.89 19.09 -19.18
C ALA A 127 8.32 19.63 -19.43
N ILE A 128 9.22 18.82 -19.99
CA ILE A 128 10.57 19.25 -20.38
C ILE A 128 10.50 20.29 -21.51
N GLU A 129 9.64 20.07 -22.51
CA GLU A 129 9.47 21.00 -23.62
C GLU A 129 8.88 22.34 -23.15
N GLU A 130 7.88 22.28 -22.26
CA GLU A 130 7.28 23.45 -21.63
C GLU A 130 8.32 24.25 -20.83
N ALA A 131 9.07 23.59 -19.93
CA ALA A 131 10.12 24.23 -19.15
C ALA A 131 11.22 24.84 -20.05
N ALA A 132 11.60 24.17 -21.14
CA ALA A 132 12.55 24.72 -22.10
C ALA A 132 12.02 25.96 -22.83
N SER A 133 10.72 25.98 -23.13
CA SER A 133 10.03 27.14 -23.72
C SER A 133 9.98 28.31 -22.74
N GLU A 134 9.63 28.05 -21.47
CA GLU A 134 9.62 29.07 -20.41
C GLU A 134 11.01 29.67 -20.20
N VAL A 135 12.06 28.84 -20.11
CA VAL A 135 13.44 29.32 -19.97
C VAL A 135 13.85 30.18 -21.17
N LYS A 136 13.47 29.80 -22.40
CA LYS A 136 13.71 30.62 -23.60
C LYS A 136 12.96 31.95 -23.53
N SER A 137 11.71 31.94 -23.08
CA SER A 137 10.88 33.14 -22.92
C SER A 137 11.46 34.10 -21.89
N VAL A 138 11.83 33.59 -20.71
CA VAL A 138 12.51 34.35 -19.64
C VAL A 138 13.83 34.93 -20.14
N ARG A 139 14.64 34.14 -20.84
CA ARG A 139 15.89 34.62 -21.45
C ARG A 139 15.64 35.76 -22.45
N SER A 140 14.65 35.60 -23.34
CA SER A 140 14.28 36.61 -24.32
C SER A 140 13.80 37.90 -23.64
N ALA A 141 12.97 37.78 -22.60
CA ALA A 141 12.49 38.92 -21.83
C ALA A 141 13.63 39.65 -21.10
N ALA A 142 14.58 38.91 -20.52
CA ALA A 142 15.75 39.49 -19.86
C ALA A 142 16.66 40.22 -20.85
N GLN A 143 16.93 39.63 -22.03
CA GLN A 143 17.72 40.27 -23.09
C GLN A 143 17.03 41.53 -23.62
N HIS A 144 15.72 41.49 -23.84
CA HIS A 144 14.96 42.64 -24.30
C HIS A 144 14.95 43.78 -23.27
N LYS A 145 14.94 43.46 -21.97
CA LYS A 145 15.04 44.43 -20.88
C LYS A 145 16.44 45.05 -20.77
N MET A 146 17.50 44.26 -20.97
CA MET A 146 18.88 44.77 -21.00
C MET A 146 19.12 45.72 -22.17
N VAL A 147 18.66 45.37 -23.38
CA VAL A 147 18.79 46.23 -24.57
C VAL A 147 18.06 47.55 -24.37
N LEU A 148 16.82 47.54 -23.84
CA LEU A 148 16.10 48.78 -23.54
C LEU A 148 16.81 49.64 -22.48
N SER A 149 17.46 49.04 -21.47
CA SER A 149 18.19 49.82 -20.47
C SER A 149 19.45 50.50 -21.02
N GLU A 150 20.15 49.88 -21.96
CA GLU A 150 21.35 50.48 -22.59
C GLU A 150 20.98 51.61 -23.58
N GLU A 151 19.81 51.53 -24.22
CA GLU A 151 19.30 52.61 -25.08
C GLU A 151 18.77 53.80 -24.27
N SER A 152 18.17 53.55 -23.10
CA SER A 152 17.67 54.61 -22.21
C SER A 152 18.77 55.45 -21.53
N GLU A 153 20.02 55.00 -21.50
CA GLU A 153 21.16 55.77 -20.97
C GLU A 153 21.86 56.64 -22.03
N ARG A 154 21.39 56.63 -23.29
CA ARG A 154 21.98 57.38 -24.41
C ARG A 154 21.23 58.63 -24.86
N GLU A 155 20.17 59.04 -24.16
CA GLU A 155 19.54 60.38 -24.28
C GLU A 155 19.87 61.27 -23.08
#